data_AF-A0A2N2MNQ4-F1
#
_entry.id   AF-A0A2N2MNQ4-F1
#
_cell.length_a   1.000
_cell.length_b   1.000
_cell.length_c   1.000
_cell.angle_alpha   90.00
_cell.angle_beta   90.00
_cell.angle_gamma   90.00
#
_symmetry.space_group_name_H-M   'P 1'
#
loop_
_entity.id
_entity.type
_entity.pdbx_description
1 polymer ?
#
loop_
_entity_poly.entity_id
_entity_poly.type
_entity_poly.pdbx_seq_one_letter_code
_entity_poly.pdbx_strand_id
1 'polypeptide(L)' 'GKNLPIWHPLVSGDPKSVHKAGMSVRGKVISAKNVDPNDLPDYVVDDND' A
#
# COMPACT_ATOMS: atom_id res chain seq x y z
N GLY A 1 17.25 7.67 10.06
CA GLY A 1 15.83 7.29 9.88
C GLY A 1 15.00 8.54 9.65
N LYS A 2 13.96 8.47 8.81
CA LYS A 2 13.00 9.59 8.64
C LYS A 2 11.98 9.57 9.79
N ASN A 3 11.43 10.74 10.12
CA ASN A 3 10.37 10.86 11.12
C ASN A 3 9.10 10.15 10.65
N LEU A 4 8.37 9.57 11.61
CA LEU A 4 7.08 8.96 11.33
C LEU A 4 6.05 10.05 10.99
N PRO A 5 5.25 9.85 9.95
CA PRO A 5 4.18 10.78 9.62
C PRO A 5 3.11 10.79 10.73
N ILE A 6 2.39 11.90 10.86
CA ILE A 6 1.36 12.09 11.90
C ILE A 6 0.25 11.04 11.80
N TRP A 7 -0.07 10.59 10.58
CA TRP A 7 -1.05 9.53 10.36
C TRP A 7 -0.52 8.14 10.71
N HIS A 8 0.75 7.98 11.10
CA HIS A 8 1.29 6.66 11.40
C HIS A 8 0.66 6.12 12.70
N PRO A 9 0.32 4.81 12.80
CA PRO A 9 -0.32 4.26 14.00
C PRO A 9 0.49 4.44 15.29
N LEU A 10 1.82 4.37 15.17
CA LEU A 10 2.72 4.61 16.32
C LEU A 10 2.73 6.06 16.81
N VAL A 11 2.27 7.01 16.00
CA VAL A 11 2.18 8.44 16.36
C VAL A 11 0.74 8.80 16.75
N SER A 12 -0.23 8.36 15.96
CA SER A 12 -1.66 8.67 16.15
C SER A 12 -2.37 7.78 17.17
N GLY A 13 -1.80 6.63 17.54
CA GLY A 13 -2.41 5.64 18.44
C GLY A 13 -3.60 4.87 17.85
N ASP A 14 -4.09 5.24 16.66
CA ASP A 14 -5.23 4.61 15.99
C ASP A 14 -4.74 3.89 14.73
N PRO A 15 -4.86 2.54 14.62
CA PRO A 15 -4.52 1.84 13.39
C PRO A 15 -5.41 2.22 12.19
N LYS A 16 -6.56 2.87 12.40
CA LYS A 16 -7.42 3.38 11.31
C LYS A 16 -6.92 4.70 10.73
N SER A 17 -5.94 5.36 11.34
CA SER A 17 -5.35 6.62 10.87
C SER A 17 -4.75 6.52 9.46
N VAL A 18 -4.10 5.40 9.12
CA VAL A 18 -3.57 5.12 7.78
C VAL A 18 -4.65 5.12 6.70
N HIS A 19 -5.85 4.64 7.05
CA HIS A 19 -7.00 4.63 6.15
C HIS A 19 -7.61 6.03 6.01
N LYS A 20 -7.78 6.74 7.13
CA LYS A 20 -8.31 8.12 7.15
C LYS A 20 -7.43 9.09 6.36
N ALA A 21 -6.11 8.90 6.41
CA ALA A 21 -5.15 9.72 5.68
C ALA A 21 -5.01 9.35 4.19
N GLY A 22 -5.73 8.34 3.71
CA GLY A 22 -5.63 7.86 2.31
C GLY A 22 -4.31 7.14 2.00
N MET A 23 -3.48 6.88 3.00
CA MET A 23 -2.17 6.21 2.88
C MET A 23 -2.29 4.68 2.91
N SER A 24 -3.51 4.15 2.87
CA SER A 24 -3.78 2.73 2.76
C SER A 24 -3.96 2.30 1.31
N VAL A 25 -3.38 1.15 0.96
CA VAL A 25 -3.59 0.48 -0.33
C VAL A 25 -4.80 -0.47 -0.32
N ARG A 26 -5.58 -0.50 0.77
CA ARG A 26 -6.79 -1.32 0.86
C ARG A 26 -7.76 -0.95 -0.27
N GLY A 27 -8.21 -1.95 -1.03
CA GLY A 27 -9.10 -1.77 -2.18
C GLY A 27 -8.41 -1.33 -3.48
N LYS A 28 -7.08 -1.14 -3.45
CA LYS A 28 -6.25 -0.85 -4.63
C LYS A 28 -5.39 -2.05 -5.05
N VAL A 29 -5.57 -3.19 -4.40
CA VAL A 29 -4.79 -4.42 -4.64
C VAL A 29 -5.73 -5.56 -5.01
N ILE A 30 -5.32 -6.33 -6.01
CA ILE A 30 -5.97 -7.57 -6.42
C ILE A 30 -5.07 -8.74 -6.05
N SER A 31 -5.69 -9.89 -5.73
CA SER A 31 -4.93 -11.11 -5.44
C SER A 31 -4.25 -11.60 -6.71
N ALA A 32 -2.93 -11.82 -6.68
CA ALA A 32 -2.19 -12.38 -7.81
C ALA A 32 -2.73 -13.73 -8.29
N LYS A 33 -3.38 -14.52 -7.42
CA LYS A 33 -4.04 -15.79 -7.79
C LYS A 33 -5.26 -15.61 -8.68
N ASN A 34 -5.85 -14.42 -8.71
CA ASN A 34 -7.04 -14.10 -9.49
C ASN A 34 -6.69 -13.32 -10.76
N VAL A 35 -5.41 -13.13 -11.05
CA VAL A 35 -4.89 -12.45 -12.24
C VAL A 35 -4.30 -13.52 -13.16
N ASP A 36 -4.51 -13.38 -14.47
CA ASP A 36 -3.86 -14.25 -15.43
C ASP A 36 -2.33 -14.07 -15.32
N PRO A 37 -1.53 -15.15 -15.27
CA PRO A 37 -0.08 -15.04 -15.19
C PRO A 37 0.54 -14.13 -16.27
N ASN A 38 -0.10 -14.01 -17.44
CA ASN A 38 0.36 -13.16 -18.54
C ASN A 38 0.12 -11.66 -18.27
N ASP A 39 -0.83 -11.30 -17.41
CA ASP A 39 -1.15 -9.92 -17.05
C ASP A 39 -0.35 -9.43 -15.83
N LEU A 40 0.32 -10.34 -15.10
CA LEU A 40 1.14 -10.00 -13.92
C LEU A 40 2.22 -8.93 -14.18
N PRO A 41 2.94 -8.91 -15.33
CA PRO A 41 3.95 -7.89 -15.61
C PRO A 41 3.40 -6.46 -15.60
N ASP A 42 2.14 -6.24 -15.94
CA ASP A 42 1.52 -4.89 -15.96
C ASP A 42 1.25 -4.32 -14.56
N TYR A 43 1.24 -5.18 -13.52
CA TYR A 43 0.97 -4.80 -12.13
C TYR A 43 2.24 -4.70 -11.26
N VAL A 44 3.39 -5.13 -11.76
CA VAL A 44 4.67 -5.08 -11.05
C VAL A 44 5.49 -3.94 -11.63
N VAL A 45 5.66 -2.87 -10.84
CA VAL A 45 6.60 -1.80 -11.19
C VAL A 45 8.01 -2.33 -10.90
N ASP A 46 8.87 -2.37 -11.91
CA ASP A 46 10.28 -2.71 -11.73
C ASP A 46 10.96 -1.58 -10.94
N ASP A 47 11.77 -1.92 -9.93
CA ASP A 47 12.42 -0.96 -9.04
C ASP A 47 13.59 -0.21 -9.71
N ASN A 48 13.76 -0.35 -11.03
CA ASN A 48 14.92 0.08 -11.82
C ASN A 48 14.70 1.38 -12.63
N ASP A 49 13.66 2.18 -12.36
CA ASP A 49 13.39 3.47 -13.03
C ASP A 49 13.64 4.69 -12.10
#